data_AF-A0A382R7W7-F1
#
_entry.id   AF-A0A382R7W7-F1
#
_cell.length_a   1.000
_cell.length_b   1.000
_cell.length_c   1.000
_cell.angle_alpha   90.00
_cell.angle_beta   90.00
_cell.angle_gamma   90.00
#
_symmetry.space_group_name_H-M   'P 1'
#
loop_
_entity.id
_entity.type
_entity.pdbx_description
1 polymer ?
#
loop_
_entity_poly.entity_id
_entity_poly.type
_entity_poly.pdbx_seq_one_letter_code
_entity_poly.pdbx_strand_id
1 'polypeptide(L)' 'MKNKDLFQELRFQLNYYQIKMEMWWYHLWETEEERTEIREALRKRRESGGCSMWRNYLKGHPEAAKYAWEKEFVKGIKNE' A
#
# COMPACT_ATOMS: atom_id res chain seq x y z
N MET A 1 22.20 5.64 -11.56
CA MET A 1 21.28 5.43 -10.41
C MET A 1 19.86 5.95 -10.64
N LYS A 2 19.64 7.15 -11.21
CA LYS A 2 18.29 7.73 -11.42
C LYS A 2 17.29 6.87 -12.21
N ASN A 3 17.74 6.12 -13.23
CA ASN A 3 16.83 5.33 -14.09
C ASN A 3 16.26 4.05 -13.45
N LYS A 4 16.95 3.46 -12.46
CA LYS A 4 16.44 2.26 -11.76
C LYS A 4 15.28 2.62 -10.83
N ASP A 5 15.36 3.77 -10.19
CA ASP A 5 14.32 4.29 -9.29
C ASP A 5 13.04 4.60 -10.08
N LEU A 6 13.18 5.31 -11.20
CA LEU A 6 12.07 5.63 -12.11
C LEU A 6 11.35 4.38 -12.63
N PHE A 7 12.10 3.33 -12.95
CA PHE A 7 11.52 2.07 -13.44
C PHE A 7 10.77 1.32 -12.33
N GLN A 8 11.27 1.33 -11.11
CA GLN A 8 10.57 0.73 -9.96
C GLN A 8 9.30 1.51 -9.62
N GLU A 9 9.34 2.84 -9.74
CA GLU A 9 8.20 3.70 -9.48
C GLU A 9 7.11 3.55 -10.55
N LEU A 10 7.48 3.50 -11.84
CA LEU A 10 6.56 3.18 -12.93
C LEU A 10 5.94 1.79 -12.77
N ARG A 11 6.74 0.79 -12.38
CA ARG A 11 6.25 -0.56 -12.09
C ARG A 11 5.28 -0.58 -10.92
N PHE A 12 5.55 0.21 -9.88
CA PHE A 12 4.62 0.38 -8.76
C PHE A 12 3.31 1.01 -9.20
N GLN A 13 3.35 2.10 -9.98
CA GLN A 13 2.13 2.73 -10.48
C GLN A 13 1.32 1.79 -11.35
N LEU A 14 1.96 1.10 -12.30
CA LEU A 14 1.30 0.09 -13.14
C LEU A 14 0.65 -1.02 -12.30
N ASN A 15 1.40 -1.60 -11.35
CA ASN A 15 0.86 -2.63 -10.46
C ASN A 15 -0.26 -2.09 -9.57
N TYR A 16 -0.15 -0.87 -9.06
CA TYR A 16 -1.15 -0.23 -8.23
C TYR A 16 -2.46 -0.02 -9.01
N TYR A 17 -2.37 0.54 -10.22
CA TYR A 17 -3.54 0.74 -11.07
C TYR A 17 -4.12 -0.58 -11.57
N GLN A 18 -3.30 -1.57 -11.88
CA GLN A 18 -3.76 -2.90 -12.25
C GLN A 18 -4.52 -3.56 -11.08
N ILE A 19 -3.95 -3.59 -9.88
CA ILE A 19 -4.62 -4.11 -8.68
C ILE A 19 -5.90 -3.32 -8.41
N LYS A 20 -5.89 -2.00 -8.58
CA LYS A 20 -7.08 -1.17 -8.39
C LYS A 20 -8.18 -1.51 -9.41
N MET A 21 -7.82 -1.74 -10.67
CA MET A 21 -8.75 -2.18 -11.72
C MET A 21 -9.26 -3.59 -11.44
N GLU A 22 -8.39 -4.53 -11.08
CA GLU A 22 -8.75 -5.89 -10.69
C GLU A 22 -9.68 -5.88 -9.47
N MET A 23 -9.36 -5.12 -8.42
CA MET A 23 -10.24 -4.95 -7.26
C MET A 23 -11.57 -4.28 -7.63
N TRP A 24 -11.57 -3.33 -8.58
CA TRP A 24 -12.80 -2.72 -9.08
C TRP A 24 -13.67 -3.71 -9.88
N TRP A 25 -13.04 -4.56 -10.71
CA TRP A 25 -13.70 -5.64 -11.42
C TRP A 25 -14.22 -6.70 -10.46
N TYR A 26 -13.43 -7.10 -9.46
CA TYR A 26 -13.85 -7.99 -8.39
C TYR A 26 -15.04 -7.40 -7.63
N HIS A 27 -14.99 -6.12 -7.26
CA HIS A 27 -16.11 -5.42 -6.60
C HIS A 27 -17.44 -5.50 -7.36
N LEU A 28 -17.40 -5.69 -8.69
CA LEU A 28 -18.59 -5.85 -9.53
C LEU A 28 -19.23 -7.25 -9.40
N TRP A 29 -18.46 -8.25 -8.97
CA TRP A 29 -18.83 -9.68 -8.95
C TRP A 29 -18.66 -10.34 -7.57
N GLU A 30 -18.16 -9.60 -6.57
CA GLU A 30 -17.79 -10.10 -5.24
C GLU A 30 -18.96 -10.06 -4.25
N THR A 31 -19.13 -11.15 -3.50
CA THR A 31 -20.10 -11.26 -2.40
C THR A 31 -19.66 -10.42 -1.19
N GLU A 32 -20.57 -10.16 -0.24
CA GLU A 32 -20.23 -9.36 0.96
C GLU A 32 -19.24 -10.10 1.89
N GLU A 33 -19.25 -11.44 1.87
CA GLU A 33 -18.30 -12.28 2.62
C GLU A 33 -16.88 -12.14 2.08
N GLU A 34 -16.69 -12.32 0.77
CA GLU A 34 -15.38 -12.18 0.12
C GLU A 34 -14.79 -10.77 0.34
N ARG A 35 -15.64 -9.72 0.25
CA ARG A 35 -15.23 -8.34 0.56
C ARG A 35 -14.69 -8.20 1.97
N THR A 36 -15.33 -8.87 2.92
CA THR A 36 -14.95 -8.84 4.32
C THR A 36 -13.63 -9.57 4.53
N GLU A 37 -13.45 -10.73 3.89
CA GLU A 37 -12.21 -11.50 3.95
C GLU A 37 -11.01 -10.75 3.37
N ILE A 38 -11.17 -10.11 2.20
CA ILE A 38 -10.10 -9.30 1.59
C ILE A 38 -9.75 -8.11 2.48
N ARG A 39 -10.75 -7.42 3.06
CA ARG A 39 -10.52 -6.31 3.99
C ARG A 39 -9.79 -6.76 5.26
N GLU A 40 -10.19 -7.87 5.85
CA GLU A 40 -9.53 -8.50 7.00
C GLU A 40 -8.08 -8.87 6.68
N ALA A 41 -7.82 -9.51 5.52
CA ALA A 41 -6.49 -9.89 5.08
C ALA A 41 -5.59 -8.67 4.85
N LEU A 42 -6.11 -7.62 4.21
CA LEU A 42 -5.40 -6.35 4.03
C LEU A 42 -5.14 -5.64 5.36
N ARG A 43 -6.10 -5.68 6.30
CA ARG A 43 -5.92 -5.14 7.66
C ARG A 43 -4.78 -5.85 8.37
N LYS A 44 -4.80 -7.19 8.41
CA LYS A 44 -3.75 -8.00 9.05
C LYS A 44 -2.37 -7.72 8.47
N ARG A 45 -2.24 -7.60 7.14
CA ARG A 45 -0.98 -7.23 6.48
C ARG A 45 -0.48 -5.83 6.86
N ARG A 46 -1.39 -4.87 7.07
CA ARG A 46 -1.01 -3.54 7.54
C ARG A 46 -0.59 -3.60 9.00
N GLU A 47 -1.34 -4.28 9.85
CA GLU A 47 -1.02 -4.46 11.29
C GLU A 47 0.34 -5.15 11.49
N SER A 48 0.75 -6.06 10.60
CA SER A 48 2.10 -6.65 10.60
C SER A 48 3.21 -5.71 10.07
N GLY A 49 2.93 -4.40 9.99
CA GLY A 49 3.87 -3.38 9.54
C GLY A 49 3.90 -3.15 8.04
N GLY A 50 2.89 -3.60 7.29
CA GLY A 50 2.77 -3.39 5.85
C GLY A 50 3.87 -4.08 5.02
N CYS A 51 3.74 -4.02 3.70
CA CYS A 51 4.78 -4.51 2.81
C CYS A 51 5.90 -3.45 2.62
N SER A 52 7.08 -3.88 2.18
CA SER A 52 8.22 -3.01 1.88
C SER A 52 7.86 -1.89 0.88
N MET A 53 7.01 -2.19 -0.10
CA MET A 53 6.52 -1.21 -1.06
C MET A 53 5.67 -0.13 -0.41
N TRP A 54 4.79 -0.47 0.53
CA TRP A 54 3.97 0.50 1.26
C TRP A 54 4.83 1.41 2.14
N ARG A 55 5.83 0.84 2.82
CA ARG A 55 6.81 1.63 3.59
C ARG A 55 7.59 2.59 2.69
N ASN A 56 8.02 2.16 1.50
CA ASN A 56 8.69 3.04 0.55
C ASN A 56 7.77 4.16 0.04
N TYR A 57 6.50 3.85 -0.22
CA TYR A 57 5.51 4.87 -0.56
C TYR A 57 5.34 5.92 0.56
N LEU A 58 5.22 5.48 1.83
CA LEU A 58 5.10 6.37 2.98
C LEU A 58 6.33 7.29 3.19
N LYS A 59 7.52 6.90 2.71
CA LYS A 59 8.70 7.78 2.71
C LYS A 59 8.51 9.01 1.82
N GLY A 60 7.89 8.83 0.64
CA GLY A 60 7.58 9.91 -0.28
C GLY A 60 6.27 10.64 0.02
N HIS A 61 5.34 9.95 0.68
CA HIS A 61 3.98 10.43 0.98
C HIS A 61 3.62 10.23 2.46
N PRO A 62 4.30 10.93 3.38
CA PRO A 62 4.06 10.78 4.82
C PRO A 62 2.62 11.14 5.24
N GLU A 63 1.92 11.98 4.47
CA GLU A 63 0.51 12.34 4.66
C GLU A 63 -0.47 11.16 4.49
N ALA A 64 -0.04 10.10 3.82
CA ALA A 64 -0.85 8.91 3.62
C ALA A 64 -0.91 8.00 4.87
N ALA A 65 -0.07 8.26 5.89
CA ALA A 65 -0.04 7.51 7.13
C ALA A 65 -1.32 7.74 7.97
N LYS A 66 -2.13 6.69 8.13
CA LYS A 66 -3.40 6.74 8.89
C LYS A 66 -3.30 6.01 10.22
N TYR A 67 -2.59 4.87 10.25
CA TYR A 67 -2.51 4.00 11.42
C TYR A 67 -1.33 4.35 12.35
N ALA A 68 -1.37 3.86 13.60
CA ALA A 68 -0.37 4.19 14.62
C ALA A 68 1.06 3.81 14.19
N TRP A 69 1.26 2.56 13.75
CA TRP A 69 2.57 2.09 13.30
C TRP A 69 3.08 2.84 12.05
N GLU A 70 2.20 3.26 11.14
CA GLU A 70 2.57 4.05 9.96
C GLU A 70 3.08 5.43 10.37
N LYS A 71 2.38 6.05 11.32
CA LYS A 71 2.77 7.36 11.89
C LYS A 71 4.08 7.25 12.66
N GLU A 72 4.30 6.18 13.41
CA GLU A 72 5.57 5.90 14.09
C GLU A 72 6.71 5.69 13.10
N PHE A 73 6.49 4.91 12.05
CA PHE A 73 7.45 4.70 10.97
C PHE A 73 7.83 6.03 10.29
N VAL A 74 6.84 6.85 9.93
CA VAL A 74 7.06 8.17 9.31
C VAL A 74 7.79 9.13 10.26
N LYS A 75 7.49 9.11 11.56
CA LYS A 75 8.22 9.90 12.56
C LYS A 75 9.69 9.45 12.66
N GLY A 76 9.94 8.15 12.63
CA GLY A 76 11.29 7.58 12.63
C GLY A 76 12.15 8.12 11.47
N ILE A 77 11.56 8.20 10.27
CA ILE A 77 12.25 8.74 9.08
C ILE A 77 12.58 10.23 9.20
N LYS A 78 11.74 11.03 9.87
CA LYS A 78 11.98 12.48 10.03
C LYS A 78 13.08 12.81 11.05
N ASN A 79 13.45 11.84 11.89
CA ASN A 79 14.44 12.00 12.95
C ASN A 79 15.80 11.37 12.57
N GLU A 80 15.94 10.83 11.36
CA GLU A 80 17.20 10.41 10.73
C GLU A 80 17.73 11.51 9.80
#